data_AF-A0A258SBI2-F1
#
_entry.id   AF-A0A258SBI2-F1
#
_cell.length_a   1.000
_cell.length_b   1.000
_cell.length_c   1.000
_cell.angle_alpha   90.00
_cell.angle_beta   90.00
_cell.angle_gamma   90.00
#
_symmetry.space_group_name_H-M   'P 1'
#
loop_
_entity.id
_entity.type
_entity.pdbx_description
1 polymer ?
#
loop_
_entity_poly.entity_id
_entity_poly.type
_entity_poly.pdbx_seq_one_letter_code
_entity_poly.pdbx_strand_id
1 'polypeptide(L)' 'ESFTVRKISYGEGVERVFPVYSPLIDSIKLVRRGKVRRAKLYYLRDRRGKSARIAERTDRRDENGKKIKSASSK' A
#
# COMPACT_ATOMS: atom_id res chain seq x y z
N GLU A 1 -16.94 8.63 -0.23
CA GLU A 1 -15.98 7.51 -0.43
C GLU A 1 -14.97 7.49 0.71
N SER A 2 -14.48 6.31 1.11
CA SER A 2 -13.53 6.14 2.23
C SER A 2 -12.51 5.05 1.94
N PHE A 3 -11.37 5.08 2.62
CA PHE A 3 -10.33 4.06 2.53
C PHE A 3 -9.92 3.56 3.92
N THR A 4 -9.41 2.33 4.00
CA THR A 4 -9.00 1.70 5.25
C THR A 4 -7.50 1.50 5.27
N VAL A 5 -6.86 1.90 6.36
CA VAL A 5 -5.43 1.70 6.62
C VAL A 5 -5.27 0.67 7.72
N ARG A 6 -4.41 -0.33 7.48
CA ARG A 6 -3.99 -1.32 8.49
C ARG A 6 -2.53 -1.11 8.84
N LYS A 7 -2.23 -0.99 10.13
CA LYS A 7 -0.87 -0.87 10.68
C LYS A 7 -0.74 -1.78 11.89
N ILE A 8 0.40 -2.45 12.04
CA ILE A 8 0.77 -3.07 13.32
C ILE A 8 1.53 -2.02 14.11
N SER A 9 1.03 -1.67 15.29
CA SER A 9 1.64 -0.70 16.20
C SER A 9 1.88 -1.38 17.53
N TYR A 10 3.12 -1.35 18.04
CA TYR A 10 3.49 -1.98 19.32
C TYR A 10 3.05 -3.45 19.46
N GLY A 11 3.03 -4.21 18.35
CA GLY A 11 2.59 -5.61 18.34
C GLY A 11 1.07 -5.80 18.14
N GLU A 12 0.27 -4.74 18.22
CA GLU A 12 -1.18 -4.80 18.03
C GLU A 12 -1.62 -4.34 16.65
N GLY A 13 -2.60 -5.03 16.07
CA GLY A 13 -3.15 -4.69 14.76
C GLY A 13 -4.19 -3.58 14.86
N VAL A 14 -3.87 -2.40 14.33
CA VAL A 14 -4.75 -1.24 14.28
C VAL A 14 -5.29 -1.05 12.88
N GLU A 15 -6.61 -0.91 12.76
CA GLU A 15 -7.30 -0.53 11.53
C GLU A 15 -8.02 0.80 11.71
N ARG A 16 -7.87 1.71 10.75
CA ARG A 16 -8.55 3.01 10.74
C ARG A 16 -9.20 3.24 9.38
N VAL A 17 -10.41 3.78 9.42
CA VAL A 17 -11.16 4.17 8.22
C VAL A 17 -11.10 5.70 8.11
N PHE A 18 -10.72 6.17 6.94
CA PHE A 18 -10.56 7.59 6.64
C PHE A 18 -11.49 7.99 5.50
N PRO A 19 -12.34 9.02 5.67
CA PRO A 19 -13.05 9.63 4.56
C PRO A 19 -12.06 10.31 3.62
N VAL A 20 -12.26 10.18 2.30
CA VAL A 20 -11.35 10.77 1.29
C VAL A 20 -11.30 12.30 1.38
N TYR A 21 -12.43 12.94 1.70
CA TYR A 21 -12.59 14.40 1.75
C TYR A 21 -12.68 14.93 3.19
N SER A 22 -11.98 14.29 4.13
CA SER A 22 -11.98 14.74 5.53
C SER A 22 -11.11 15.98 5.73
N PRO A 23 -11.57 17.03 6.44
CA PRO A 23 -10.75 18.21 6.75
C PRO A 23 -9.62 17.90 7.75
N LEU A 24 -9.66 16.74 8.41
CA LEU A 24 -8.64 16.30 9.36
C LEU A 24 -7.42 15.68 8.67
N ILE A 25 -7.44 15.53 7.34
CA ILE A 25 -6.34 14.98 6.55
C ILE A 25 -5.69 16.10 5.76
N ASP A 26 -4.43 16.39 6.06
CA ASP A 26 -3.63 17.38 5.32
C ASP A 26 -3.29 16.89 3.90
N SER A 27 -2.57 15.77 3.79
CA SER A 27 -2.16 15.24 2.49
C SER A 27 -1.93 13.73 2.51
N ILE A 28 -2.12 13.09 1.34
CA ILE A 28 -1.88 11.66 1.13
C ILE A 28 -0.75 11.52 0.12
N LYS A 29 0.40 11.00 0.56
CA LYS A 29 1.57 10.75 -0.29
C LYS A 29 1.77 9.25 -0.52
N LEU A 30 1.97 8.87 -1.76
CA LEU A 30 2.25 7.48 -2.11
C LEU A 30 3.71 7.14 -1.81
N VAL A 31 3.93 6.34 -0.77
CA VAL A 31 5.29 5.89 -0.41
C VAL A 31 5.77 4.77 -1.34
N ARG A 32 4.92 3.77 -1.59
CA ARG A 32 5.24 2.61 -2.44
C ARG A 32 3.98 2.01 -3.04
N ARG A 33 4.10 1.41 -4.23
CA ARG A 33 3.01 0.68 -4.88
C ARG A 33 3.14 -0.81 -4.60
N GLY A 34 2.14 -1.39 -3.94
CA GLY A 34 2.06 -2.84 -3.73
C GLY A 34 1.38 -3.55 -4.91
N LYS A 35 1.90 -4.71 -5.33
CA LYS A 35 1.23 -5.59 -6.29
C LYS A 35 0.24 -6.50 -5.55
N VAL A 36 -1.04 -6.28 -5.77
CA VAL A 36 -2.13 -7.07 -5.18
C VAL A 36 -3.08 -7.57 -6.26
N ARG A 37 -3.74 -8.71 -6.00
CA ARG A 37 -4.72 -9.31 -6.93
C ARG A 37 -6.17 -8.98 -6.60
N ARG A 38 -6.46 -8.69 -5.33
CA ARG A 38 -7.81 -8.43 -4.81
C ARG A 38 -7.90 -6.96 -4.39
N ALA A 39 -9.05 -6.33 -4.64
CA ALA A 39 -9.31 -4.96 -4.20
C ALA A 39 -9.43 -4.86 -2.67
N LYS A 40 -10.10 -5.84 -2.04
CA LYS A 40 -10.24 -5.94 -0.57
C LYS A 40 -9.14 -6.84 -0.01
N LEU A 41 -8.32 -6.28 0.89
CA LEU A 41 -7.13 -6.94 1.44
C LEU A 41 -7.36 -7.58 2.82
N TYR A 42 -8.58 -8.04 3.12
CA TYR A 42 -8.93 -8.59 4.45
C TYR A 42 -8.09 -9.80 4.85
N TYR A 43 -7.58 -10.56 3.88
CA TYR A 43 -6.68 -11.69 4.13
C TYR A 43 -5.35 -11.29 4.81
N LEU A 44 -5.02 -9.99 4.85
CA LEU A 44 -3.86 -9.48 5.58
C LEU A 44 -4.13 -9.35 7.10
N ARG A 45 -5.37 -9.59 7.56
CA ARG A 45 -5.70 -9.61 8.98
C ARG A 45 -5.08 -10.81 9.69
N ASP A 46 -5.16 -11.97 9.04
CA ASP A 46 -4.71 -13.25 9.58
C ASP A 46 -3.22 -13.51 9.33
N ARG A 47 -2.60 -12.73 8.44
CA ARG A 47 -1.19 -12.86 8.07
C ARG A 47 -0.30 -11.97 8.93
N ARG A 48 0.87 -12.48 9.32
CA ARG A 48 1.91 -11.75 10.06
C ARG A 48 3.31 -11.99 9.50
N GLY A 49 4.24 -11.11 9.83
CA GLY A 49 5.64 -11.21 9.42
C GLY A 49 5.83 -11.19 7.90
N LYS A 50 6.71 -12.06 7.39
CA LYS A 50 7.05 -12.15 5.96
C LYS A 50 5.84 -12.42 5.06
N SER A 51 4.86 -13.19 5.55
CA SER A 51 3.66 -13.56 4.80
C SER A 51 2.67 -12.41 4.55
N ALA A 52 2.74 -11.36 5.38
CA ALA A 52 1.93 -10.16 5.25
C ALA A 52 2.57 -9.10 4.34
N ARG A 53 3.84 -9.28 3.97
CA ARG A 53 4.57 -8.32 3.12
C ARG A 53 4.06 -8.41 1.70
N ILE A 54 3.56 -7.29 1.18
CA ILE A 54 3.14 -7.17 -0.22
C ILE A 54 4.37 -6.86 -1.06
N ALA A 55 4.53 -7.60 -2.17
CA ALA A 55 5.59 -7.34 -3.14
C ALA A 55 5.40 -5.97 -3.80
N GLU A 56 6.50 -5.27 -4.07
CA GLU A 56 6.45 -3.98 -4.74
C GLU A 56 6.12 -4.16 -6.22
N ARG A 57 5.33 -3.23 -6.76
CA ARG A 57 5.01 -3.16 -8.17
C ARG A 57 6.11 -2.36 -8.88
N THR A 58 6.97 -3.06 -9.62
CA THR A 58 8.12 -2.47 -10.33
C THR A 58 7.76 -1.87 -11.68
N ASP A 59 6.55 -2.09 -12.17
CA ASP A 59 6.01 -1.51 -13.40
C ASP A 59 5.68 -0.01 -13.21
N ARG A 60 6.73 0.79 -13.01
CA ARG A 60 6.68 2.24 -13.18
C ARG A 60 6.71 2.53 -14.68
N ARG A 61 5.60 3.06 -15.20
CA ARG A 61 5.61 3.79 -16.47
C ARG A 61 5.83 5.26 -16.14
N ASP A 62 6.73 5.90 -16.87
CA ASP A 62 6.90 7.36 -16.83
C ASP A 62 5.66 8.07 -17.38
N GLU A 63 5.56 9.39 -17.19
CA GLU A 63 4.49 10.23 -17.75
C GLU A 63 4.33 10.06 -19.27
N ASN A 64 5.39 9.66 -19.97
CA ASN A 64 5.42 9.34 -21.40
C ASN A 64 5.20 7.84 -21.73
N GLY A 65 4.71 7.02 -20.79
CA GLY A 65 4.36 5.61 -21.03
C GLY A 65 5.55 4.64 -21.18
N LYS A 66 6.80 5.11 -21.05
CA LYS A 66 8.01 4.28 -21.15
C LYS A 66 8.17 3.42 -19.89
N LYS A 67 8.46 2.12 -20.06
CA LYS A 67 8.82 1.23 -18.93
C LYS A 67 10.18 1.66 -18.39
N ILE A 68 10.24 2.13 -17.15
CA ILE A 68 11.52 2.24 -16.44
C ILE A 68 11.93 0.84 -16.02
N LYS A 69 13.01 0.31 -16.58
CA LYS A 69 13.66 -0.88 -16.03
C LYS A 69 14.34 -0.44 -14.73
N SER A 70 13.81 -0.83 -13.58
CA SER A 70 14.54 -0.69 -12.31
C SER A 70 15.81 -1.53 -12.42
N ALA A 71 16.96 -0.88 -12.40
CA ALA A 71 18.26 -1.53 -12.44
C ALA A 71 18.34 -2.55 -11.30
N SER A 72 18.62 -3.81 -11.66
CA SER A 72 19.09 -4.83 -10.73
C SER A 72 20.46 -4.41 -10.23
N SER A 73 20.52 -3.76 -9.07
CA SER A 73 21.78 -3.67 -8.32
C SER A 73 21.92 -4.94 -7.47
N LYS A 74 22.89 -5.76 -7.89
CA LYS A 74 23.23 -7.14 -7.49
C LYS A 74 22.42 -8.24 -8.15
#